data_AF-W6RAU1-F1
#
_entry.id   AF-W6RAU1-F1
#
_cell.length_a   1.000
_cell.length_b   1.000
_cell.length_c   1.000
_cell.angle_alpha   90.00
_cell.angle_beta   90.00
_cell.angle_gamma   90.00
#
_symmetry.space_group_name_H-M   'P 1'
#
loop_
_entity.id
_entity.type
_entity.pdbx_description
1 polymer ?
#
loop_
_entity_poly.entity_id
_entity_poly.type
_entity_poly.pdbx_seq_one_letter_code
_entity_poly.pdbx_strand_id
1 'polypeptide(L)'
;MSNPFLRTAVFLIAMAAAGVGEAQDAGGKTRLILAASWQPAFCETNQRKPECRTQTKDRFDATNFSLHGLWSMRKDYCDVSGSLRTADKDGDWRELPEVELSTATRAALEKIMPGTQSGLERHEWIKHGSCTKMSADDYFATSVRLIDELNASAVRDLFAASIGKALTAEVIKAAFDKSFGPGAGDRVKMSCRRAGGGDRVISELTIGLSENATSDDKASLRDLIQGAGRTSFGCDEGVVDAAGF
;
A
#
# COMPACT_ATOMS: atom_id res chain seq x y z
N MET A 1 -9.52 47.86 -76.34
CA MET A 1 -8.27 47.11 -76.04
C MET A 1 -8.35 46.66 -74.58
N SER A 2 -7.93 45.43 -74.34
CA SER A 2 -8.34 44.48 -73.28
C SER A 2 -8.20 44.91 -71.81
N ASN A 3 -9.23 44.58 -71.02
CA ASN A 3 -9.14 44.05 -69.64
C ASN A 3 -8.97 42.51 -69.73
N PRO A 4 -8.56 41.72 -68.71
CA PRO A 4 -8.19 42.04 -67.32
C PRO A 4 -6.86 41.39 -66.84
N PHE A 5 -6.25 41.91 -65.77
CA PHE A 5 -5.20 41.20 -65.03
C PHE A 5 -5.84 40.27 -64.00
N LEU A 6 -5.73 38.96 -64.26
CA LEU A 6 -6.12 37.89 -63.34
C LEU A 6 -5.03 37.75 -62.26
N ARG A 7 -5.29 38.21 -61.03
CA ARG A 7 -4.44 37.93 -59.87
C ARG A 7 -4.99 36.72 -59.11
N THR A 8 -4.47 35.54 -59.41
CA THR A 8 -4.75 34.31 -58.66
C THR A 8 -4.05 34.40 -57.30
N ALA A 9 -4.81 34.59 -56.23
CA ALA A 9 -4.31 34.43 -54.86
C ALA A 9 -4.41 32.96 -54.47
N VAL A 10 -3.27 32.28 -54.39
CA VAL A 10 -3.18 30.91 -53.85
C VAL A 10 -3.16 31.01 -52.32
N PHE A 11 -4.28 30.64 -51.68
CA PHE A 11 -4.35 30.45 -50.24
C PHE A 11 -3.74 29.09 -49.88
N LEU A 12 -2.56 29.10 -49.26
CA LEU A 12 -1.97 27.94 -48.61
C LEU A 12 -2.71 27.70 -47.28
N ILE A 13 -3.58 26.69 -47.23
CA ILE A 13 -4.16 26.18 -45.99
C ILE A 13 -3.08 25.36 -45.28
N ALA A 14 -2.48 25.93 -44.24
CA ALA A 14 -1.61 25.19 -43.33
C ALA A 14 -2.49 24.32 -42.41
N MET A 15 -2.56 23.01 -42.67
CA MET A 15 -3.10 22.05 -41.71
C MET A 15 -2.11 21.89 -40.56
N ALA A 16 -2.35 22.60 -39.45
CA ALA A 16 -1.73 22.27 -38.18
C ALA A 16 -2.33 20.96 -37.67
N ALA A 17 -1.67 19.84 -37.92
CA ALA A 17 -1.96 18.59 -37.23
C ALA A 17 -1.56 18.75 -35.77
N ALA A 18 -2.53 19.09 -34.91
CA ALA A 18 -2.39 18.93 -33.48
C ALA A 18 -2.27 17.43 -33.21
N GLY A 19 -1.05 16.93 -33.11
CA GLY A 19 -0.78 15.61 -32.57
C GLY A 19 -1.27 15.60 -31.14
N VAL A 20 -2.43 14.98 -30.91
CA VAL A 20 -2.82 14.53 -29.58
C VAL A 20 -1.77 13.49 -29.21
N GLY A 21 -0.78 13.90 -28.42
CA GLY A 21 0.14 12.96 -27.83
C GLY A 21 -0.68 12.04 -26.95
N GLU A 22 -0.94 10.81 -27.41
CA GLU A 22 -1.26 9.72 -26.52
C GLU A 22 -0.10 9.64 -25.54
N ALA A 23 -0.36 10.07 -24.30
CA ALA A 23 0.53 9.77 -23.20
C ALA A 23 0.65 8.24 -23.19
N GLN A 24 1.80 7.74 -23.68
CA GLN A 24 2.09 6.33 -23.65
C GLN A 24 2.00 5.91 -22.18
N ASP A 25 0.97 5.13 -21.85
CA ASP A 25 0.87 4.38 -20.61
C ASP A 25 2.01 3.37 -20.65
N ALA A 26 3.21 3.83 -20.31
CA ALA A 26 4.36 2.98 -20.05
C ALA A 26 4.01 2.23 -18.77
N GLY A 27 3.18 1.19 -18.92
CA GLY A 27 2.57 0.48 -17.83
C GLY A 27 3.65 0.04 -16.86
N GLY A 28 3.65 0.65 -15.68
CA GLY A 28 4.60 0.34 -14.63
C GLY A 28 4.55 -1.14 -14.27
N LYS A 29 5.54 -1.62 -13.53
CA LYS A 29 5.60 -3.02 -13.12
C LYS A 29 5.63 -3.10 -11.61
N THR A 30 4.61 -3.74 -11.04
CA THR A 30 4.57 -4.02 -9.60
C THR A 30 5.63 -5.05 -9.26
N ARG A 31 6.54 -4.65 -8.39
CA ARG A 31 7.66 -5.47 -7.90
C ARG A 31 7.53 -5.72 -6.41
N LEU A 32 6.95 -4.77 -5.70
CA LEU A 32 6.65 -4.86 -4.28
C LEU A 32 5.18 -4.52 -4.01
N ILE A 33 4.67 -4.98 -2.88
CA ILE A 33 3.36 -4.61 -2.35
C ILE A 33 3.56 -4.07 -0.93
N LEU A 34 3.11 -2.85 -0.65
CA LEU A 34 2.90 -2.40 0.72
C LEU A 34 1.52 -2.88 1.18
N ALA A 35 1.47 -3.67 2.24
CA ALA A 35 0.25 -4.14 2.86
C ALA A 35 -0.05 -3.32 4.12
N ALA A 36 -1.15 -2.58 4.08
CA ALA A 36 -1.59 -1.65 5.11
C ALA A 36 -2.92 -2.13 5.70
N SER A 37 -2.88 -2.62 6.94
CA SER A 37 -4.06 -3.11 7.66
C SER A 37 -4.85 -1.97 8.28
N TRP A 38 -6.18 -2.06 8.21
CA TRP A 38 -7.05 -1.32 9.11
C TRP A 38 -7.25 -2.17 10.36
N GLN A 39 -6.48 -1.89 11.41
CA GLN A 39 -6.35 -2.79 12.56
C GLN A 39 -7.68 -3.11 13.28
N PRO A 40 -8.62 -2.16 13.46
CA PRO A 40 -9.94 -2.48 14.05
C PRO A 40 -10.64 -3.65 13.34
N ALA A 41 -10.74 -3.57 12.01
CA ALA A 41 -11.36 -4.61 11.19
C ALA A 41 -10.55 -5.93 11.18
N PHE A 42 -9.23 -5.87 11.34
CA PHE A 42 -8.45 -7.09 11.56
C PHE A 42 -8.84 -7.76 12.89
N CYS A 43 -8.99 -6.97 13.96
CA CYS A 43 -9.27 -7.46 15.30
C CYS A 43 -10.67 -8.06 15.47
N GLU A 44 -11.67 -7.63 14.70
CA GLU A 44 -12.99 -8.26 14.61
C GLU A 44 -12.94 -9.79 14.48
N THR A 45 -11.99 -10.29 13.68
CA THR A 45 -11.82 -11.73 13.40
C THR A 45 -10.62 -12.36 14.10
N ASN A 46 -9.84 -11.56 14.84
CA ASN A 46 -8.58 -11.97 15.46
C ASN A 46 -8.50 -11.56 16.94
N GLN A 47 -9.65 -11.46 17.60
CA GLN A 47 -9.84 -10.96 18.98
C GLN A 47 -8.90 -11.55 20.04
N ARG A 48 -8.42 -12.80 19.84
CA ARG A 48 -7.53 -13.49 20.77
C ARG A 48 -6.06 -13.08 20.65
N LYS A 49 -5.68 -12.41 19.56
CA LYS A 49 -4.30 -11.95 19.34
C LYS A 49 -3.91 -10.89 20.39
N PRO A 50 -2.68 -10.91 20.92
CA PRO A 50 -2.23 -9.96 21.94
C PRO A 50 -2.52 -8.49 21.59
N GLU A 51 -2.21 -8.10 20.36
CA GLU A 51 -2.37 -6.73 19.86
C GLU A 51 -3.83 -6.28 19.78
N CYS A 52 -4.76 -7.21 19.61
CA CYS A 52 -6.19 -6.95 19.56
C CYS A 52 -6.83 -6.89 20.96
N ARG A 53 -6.38 -7.74 21.88
CA ARG A 53 -6.87 -7.73 23.28
C ARG A 53 -6.55 -6.42 24.00
N THR A 54 -5.50 -5.73 23.58
CA THR A 54 -5.03 -4.47 24.15
C THR A 54 -5.42 -3.26 23.31
N GLN A 55 -6.21 -3.44 22.24
CA GLN A 55 -6.60 -2.33 21.37
C GLN A 55 -7.57 -1.40 22.11
N THR A 56 -7.33 -0.10 22.04
CA THR A 56 -8.21 0.94 22.59
C THR A 56 -8.39 2.03 21.52
N LYS A 57 -9.41 2.88 21.70
CA LYS A 57 -9.72 3.98 20.76
C LYS A 57 -8.62 5.04 20.68
N ASP A 58 -7.76 5.12 21.69
CA ASP A 58 -6.69 6.12 21.78
C ASP A 58 -5.35 5.61 21.22
N ARG A 59 -5.24 4.32 20.90
CA ARG A 59 -4.02 3.79 20.28
C ARG A 59 -3.86 4.27 18.84
N PHE A 60 -2.60 4.34 18.40
CA PHE A 60 -2.26 4.81 17.05
C PHE A 60 -2.99 4.03 15.94
N ASP A 61 -3.05 2.70 16.08
CA ASP A 61 -3.68 1.77 15.16
C ASP A 61 -5.22 1.80 15.15
N ALA A 62 -5.87 2.59 16.02
CA ALA A 62 -7.32 2.78 16.00
C ALA A 62 -7.79 3.77 14.93
N THR A 63 -6.91 4.66 14.49
CA THR A 63 -7.23 5.75 13.53
C THR A 63 -6.23 5.89 12.39
N ASN A 64 -5.19 5.06 12.36
CA ASN A 64 -4.15 5.04 11.34
C ASN A 64 -4.01 3.62 10.77
N PHE A 65 -3.53 3.53 9.54
CA PHE A 65 -3.16 2.24 8.97
C PHE A 65 -1.96 1.66 9.70
N SER A 66 -2.05 0.38 10.01
CA SER A 66 -0.94 -0.40 10.55
C SER A 66 -0.19 -1.10 9.43
N LEU A 67 1.12 -1.20 9.55
CA LEU A 67 1.94 -1.99 8.63
C LEU A 67 1.66 -3.48 8.88
N HIS A 68 1.19 -4.16 7.84
CA HIS A 68 1.22 -5.62 7.79
C HIS A 68 2.57 -6.06 7.25
N GLY A 69 3.00 -5.54 6.10
CA GLY A 69 4.31 -5.88 5.54
C GLY A 69 4.63 -5.22 4.21
N LEU A 70 5.85 -5.48 3.72
CA LEU A 70 6.36 -5.03 2.43
C LEU A 70 6.82 -6.24 1.61
N TRP A 71 6.03 -6.66 0.63
CA TRP A 71 6.16 -7.99 0.03
C TRP A 71 6.78 -7.96 -1.34
N SER A 72 7.84 -8.76 -1.55
CA SER A 72 8.39 -9.00 -2.88
C SER A 72 7.41 -9.83 -3.73
N MET A 73 7.06 -9.33 -4.92
CA MET A 73 6.17 -10.04 -5.82
C MET A 73 6.78 -11.36 -6.30
N ARG A 74 6.02 -12.44 -6.14
CA ARG A 74 6.34 -13.81 -6.63
C ARG A 74 7.61 -14.43 -6.04
N LYS A 75 8.06 -13.93 -4.89
CA LYS A 75 9.19 -14.48 -4.14
C LYS A 75 8.82 -14.56 -2.67
N ASP A 76 9.13 -15.70 -2.04
CA ASP A 76 9.05 -15.89 -0.61
C ASP A 76 10.21 -16.76 -0.12
N TYR A 77 10.59 -16.61 1.16
CA TYR A 77 11.61 -17.42 1.84
C TYR A 77 12.95 -17.51 1.08
N CYS A 78 13.50 -16.38 0.66
CA CYS A 78 14.79 -16.34 -0.04
C CYS A 78 15.94 -16.61 0.94
N ASP A 79 16.81 -17.57 0.62
CA ASP A 79 17.96 -17.98 1.44
C ASP A 79 17.60 -18.37 2.89
N VAL A 80 16.38 -18.86 3.10
CA VAL A 80 15.87 -19.34 4.40
C VAL A 80 15.94 -20.87 4.47
N SER A 81 16.38 -21.41 5.60
CA SER A 81 16.46 -22.86 5.81
C SER A 81 15.06 -23.52 5.82
N GLY A 82 14.99 -24.79 5.41
CA GLY A 82 13.74 -25.54 5.41
C GLY A 82 13.10 -25.69 6.80
N SER A 83 13.92 -25.79 7.86
CA SER A 83 13.44 -25.83 9.24
C SER A 83 12.82 -24.49 9.66
N LEU A 84 13.46 -23.37 9.32
CA LEU A 84 12.94 -22.05 9.66
C LEU A 84 11.66 -21.73 8.88
N ARG A 85 11.58 -22.13 7.60
CA ARG A 85 10.34 -22.04 6.81
C ARG A 85 9.20 -22.87 7.39
N THR A 86 9.51 -24.00 8.03
CA THR A 86 8.51 -24.85 8.68
C THR A 86 8.01 -24.18 9.96
N ALA A 87 8.94 -23.75 10.83
CA ALA A 87 8.60 -23.01 12.05
C ALA A 87 7.76 -21.76 11.77
N ASP A 88 8.07 -21.03 10.69
CA ASP A 88 7.29 -19.86 10.29
C ASP A 88 5.83 -20.18 9.96
N LYS A 89 5.59 -21.34 9.33
CA LYS A 89 4.25 -21.81 8.96
C LYS A 89 3.46 -22.37 10.15
N ASP A 90 4.13 -22.75 11.23
CA ASP A 90 3.48 -23.24 12.45
C ASP A 90 2.74 -22.11 13.20
N GLY A 91 3.11 -20.85 12.95
CA GLY A 91 2.33 -19.67 13.34
C GLY A 91 2.56 -19.13 14.76
N ASP A 92 3.46 -19.73 15.55
CA ASP A 92 3.98 -19.11 16.78
C ASP A 92 5.24 -18.32 16.48
N TRP A 93 5.06 -17.15 15.87
CA TRP A 93 6.16 -16.38 15.32
C TRP A 93 7.13 -15.83 16.37
N ARG A 94 6.76 -15.80 17.65
CA ARG A 94 7.67 -15.41 18.74
C ARG A 94 8.79 -16.42 18.98
N GLU A 95 8.65 -17.65 18.47
CA GLU A 95 9.69 -18.68 18.51
C GLU A 95 10.66 -18.59 17.33
N LEU A 96 10.38 -17.75 16.32
CA LEU A 96 11.32 -17.47 15.23
C LEU A 96 12.48 -16.61 15.74
N PRO A 97 13.65 -16.61 15.08
CA PRO A 97 14.76 -15.73 15.45
C PRO A 97 14.33 -14.25 15.51
N GLU A 98 14.89 -13.53 16.48
CA GLU A 98 14.69 -12.09 16.56
C GLU A 98 15.24 -11.37 15.33
N VAL A 99 14.52 -10.35 14.89
CA VAL A 99 14.99 -9.47 13.82
C VAL A 99 15.99 -8.48 14.38
N GLU A 100 17.19 -8.44 13.78
CA GLU A 100 18.25 -7.48 14.09
C GLU A 100 17.85 -6.08 13.62
N LEU A 101 17.42 -5.23 14.55
CA LEU A 101 16.96 -3.86 14.31
C LEU A 101 17.68 -2.89 15.23
N SER A 102 17.96 -1.69 14.73
CA SER A 102 18.38 -0.56 15.55
C SER A 102 17.26 -0.19 16.53
N THR A 103 17.63 0.44 17.65
CA THR A 103 16.65 0.91 18.65
C THR A 103 15.61 1.85 18.05
N ALA A 104 16.02 2.72 17.11
CA ALA A 104 15.13 3.66 16.46
C ALA A 104 14.12 2.95 15.55
N THR A 105 14.59 2.05 14.68
CA THR A 105 13.71 1.27 13.78
C THR A 105 12.75 0.40 14.58
N ARG A 106 13.23 -0.28 15.63
CA ARG A 106 12.40 -1.10 16.50
C ARG A 106 11.27 -0.30 17.14
N ALA A 107 11.60 0.84 17.76
CA ALA A 107 10.59 1.68 18.41
C ALA A 107 9.56 2.26 17.42
N ALA A 108 10.00 2.64 16.22
CA ALA A 108 9.10 3.12 15.18
C ALA A 108 8.19 1.98 14.69
N LEU A 109 8.76 0.79 14.42
CA LEU A 109 8.03 -0.39 13.96
C LEU A 109 6.97 -0.84 14.96
N GLU A 110 7.30 -0.94 16.25
CA GLU A 110 6.35 -1.34 17.31
C GLU A 110 5.12 -0.43 17.40
N LYS A 111 5.29 0.88 17.09
CA LYS A 111 4.18 1.84 17.05
C LYS A 111 3.24 1.59 15.88
N ILE A 112 3.77 1.25 14.70
CA ILE A 112 3.01 1.18 13.43
C ILE A 112 2.63 -0.25 13.04
N MET A 113 3.23 -1.27 13.67
CA MET A 113 2.95 -2.69 13.46
C MET A 113 2.57 -3.32 14.81
N PRO A 114 1.29 -3.22 15.22
CA PRO A 114 0.81 -3.83 16.46
C PRO A 114 1.12 -5.33 16.56
N GLY A 115 1.15 -6.02 15.42
CA GLY A 115 1.46 -7.45 15.30
C GLY A 115 2.84 -7.85 15.82
N THR A 116 3.76 -6.90 16.07
CA THR A 116 5.02 -7.14 16.80
C THR A 116 4.81 -7.80 18.16
N GLN A 117 3.68 -7.51 18.83
CA GLN A 117 3.29 -8.18 20.08
C GLN A 117 3.09 -9.71 19.92
N SER A 118 2.89 -10.17 18.69
CA SER A 118 2.75 -11.59 18.33
C SER A 118 3.88 -12.12 17.44
N GLY A 119 4.95 -11.34 17.24
CA GLY A 119 6.11 -11.72 16.43
C GLY A 119 5.91 -11.56 14.92
N LEU A 120 4.94 -10.76 14.46
CA LEU A 120 4.67 -10.55 13.04
C LEU A 120 5.90 -10.08 12.26
N GLU A 121 6.74 -9.22 12.85
CA GLU A 121 7.96 -8.73 12.20
C GLU A 121 8.93 -9.87 11.85
N ARG A 122 8.97 -10.94 12.66
CA ARG A 122 9.81 -12.11 12.40
C ARG A 122 9.30 -12.87 11.18
N HIS A 123 7.97 -13.06 11.10
CA HIS A 123 7.32 -13.65 9.93
C HIS A 123 7.59 -12.84 8.65
N GLU A 124 7.33 -11.54 8.70
CA GLU A 124 7.47 -10.64 7.57
C GLU A 124 8.93 -10.59 7.09
N TRP A 125 9.90 -10.59 8.00
CA TRP A 125 11.30 -10.68 7.62
C TRP A 125 11.63 -11.99 6.91
N ILE A 126 11.34 -13.14 7.54
CA ILE A 126 11.72 -14.46 7.03
C ILE A 126 11.05 -14.76 5.69
N LYS A 127 9.76 -14.44 5.56
CA LYS A 127 9.00 -14.77 4.36
C LYS A 127 9.20 -13.76 3.25
N HIS A 128 9.30 -12.47 3.56
CA HIS A 128 9.25 -11.40 2.57
C HIS A 128 10.53 -10.55 2.53
N GLY A 129 11.00 -10.09 3.70
CA GLY A 129 12.18 -9.24 3.82
C GLY A 129 13.46 -9.88 3.29
N SER A 130 13.65 -11.19 3.52
CA SER A 130 14.84 -11.93 3.08
C SER A 130 15.04 -11.93 1.55
N CYS A 131 13.99 -11.62 0.77
CA CYS A 131 14.04 -11.54 -0.68
C CYS A 131 14.49 -10.18 -1.23
N THR A 132 14.67 -9.16 -0.38
CA THR A 132 14.92 -7.77 -0.80
C THR A 132 16.40 -7.41 -0.94
N LYS A 133 17.31 -8.27 -0.47
CA LYS A 133 18.77 -8.01 -0.35
C LYS A 133 19.14 -6.86 0.59
N MET A 134 18.18 -6.22 1.24
CA MET A 134 18.40 -5.19 2.25
C MET A 134 18.84 -5.84 3.56
N SER A 135 19.44 -5.06 4.45
CA SER A 135 19.50 -5.46 5.87
C SER A 135 18.08 -5.47 6.45
N ALA A 136 17.87 -6.20 7.55
CA ALA A 136 16.57 -6.19 8.20
C ALA A 136 16.19 -4.79 8.71
N ASP A 137 17.16 -4.05 9.25
CA ASP A 137 16.97 -2.68 9.71
C ASP A 137 16.53 -1.76 8.56
N ASP A 138 17.21 -1.78 7.41
CA ASP A 138 16.85 -0.95 6.26
C ASP A 138 15.48 -1.33 5.68
N TYR A 139 15.16 -2.63 5.65
CA TYR A 139 13.87 -3.13 5.17
C TYR A 139 12.71 -2.59 6.03
N PHE A 140 12.84 -2.68 7.35
CA PHE A 140 11.80 -2.18 8.25
C PHE A 140 11.80 -0.65 8.35
N ALA A 141 12.95 0.02 8.30
CA ALA A 141 13.01 1.48 8.24
C ALA A 141 12.32 2.02 6.98
N THR A 142 12.51 1.35 5.84
CA THR A 142 11.78 1.66 4.59
C THR A 142 10.29 1.40 4.74
N SER A 143 9.91 0.25 5.30
CA SER A 143 8.49 -0.10 5.50
C SER A 143 7.77 0.89 6.42
N VAL A 144 8.43 1.33 7.50
CA VAL A 144 7.96 2.39 8.41
C VAL A 144 7.77 3.70 7.66
N ARG A 145 8.77 4.16 6.89
CA ARG A 145 8.67 5.39 6.10
C ARG A 145 7.47 5.36 5.16
N LEU A 146 7.28 4.26 4.44
CA LEU A 146 6.21 4.14 3.44
C LEU A 146 4.82 4.12 4.09
N ILE A 147 4.64 3.43 5.23
CA ILE A 147 3.35 3.46 5.93
C ILE A 147 3.09 4.84 6.56
N ASP A 148 4.13 5.54 7.02
CA ASP A 148 4.01 6.90 7.54
C ASP A 148 3.61 7.89 6.44
N GLU A 149 4.16 7.77 5.23
CA GLU A 149 3.72 8.55 4.06
C GLU A 149 2.24 8.28 3.71
N LEU A 150 1.77 7.03 3.83
CA LEU A 150 0.34 6.71 3.68
C LEU A 150 -0.49 7.36 4.79
N ASN A 151 -0.04 7.30 6.03
CA ASN A 151 -0.73 7.89 7.18
C ASN A 151 -0.70 9.44 7.18
N ALA A 152 0.25 10.05 6.49
CA ALA A 152 0.30 11.51 6.27
C ALA A 152 -0.58 11.98 5.08
N SER A 153 -1.31 11.07 4.43
CA SER A 153 -2.06 11.34 3.21
C SER A 153 -3.56 11.55 3.41
N ALA A 154 -4.24 12.00 2.35
CA ALA A 154 -5.70 12.12 2.32
C ALA A 154 -6.42 10.77 2.45
N VAL A 155 -5.72 9.64 2.22
CA VAL A 155 -6.28 8.30 2.38
C VAL A 155 -6.54 8.01 3.86
N ARG A 156 -5.57 8.28 4.75
CA ARG A 156 -5.75 8.08 6.20
C ARG A 156 -6.78 9.06 6.75
N ASP A 157 -6.73 10.33 6.34
CA ASP A 157 -7.73 11.32 6.75
C ASP A 157 -9.16 10.89 6.37
N LEU A 158 -9.34 10.33 5.16
CA LEU A 158 -10.62 9.78 4.71
C LEU A 158 -11.10 8.64 5.62
N PHE A 159 -10.23 7.66 5.91
CA PHE A 159 -10.58 6.52 6.76
C PHE A 159 -10.93 6.99 8.18
N ALA A 160 -10.09 7.82 8.79
CA ALA A 160 -10.35 8.35 10.13
C ALA A 160 -11.67 9.13 10.23
N ALA A 161 -12.01 9.95 9.22
CA ALA A 161 -13.27 10.69 9.17
C ALA A 161 -14.51 9.81 8.87
N SER A 162 -14.28 8.58 8.41
CA SER A 162 -15.32 7.65 7.96
C SER A 162 -15.51 6.45 8.87
N ILE A 163 -14.89 6.43 10.06
CA ILE A 163 -15.10 5.39 11.06
C ILE A 163 -16.61 5.21 11.32
N GLY A 164 -17.08 3.97 11.25
CA GLY A 164 -18.48 3.57 11.34
C GLY A 164 -19.30 3.76 10.06
N LYS A 165 -18.69 4.17 8.95
CA LYS A 165 -19.36 4.43 7.66
C LYS A 165 -18.77 3.59 6.55
N ALA A 166 -19.57 3.34 5.51
CA ALA A 166 -19.12 2.67 4.30
C ALA A 166 -18.30 3.62 3.40
N LEU A 167 -17.25 3.09 2.79
CA LEU A 167 -16.50 3.71 1.71
C LEU A 167 -16.54 2.82 0.47
N THR A 168 -16.75 3.44 -0.70
CA THR A 168 -16.68 2.75 -1.98
C THR A 168 -15.27 2.79 -2.56
N ALA A 169 -14.98 1.88 -3.49
CA ALA A 169 -13.73 1.84 -4.23
C ALA A 169 -13.41 3.18 -4.90
N GLU A 170 -14.40 3.86 -5.49
CA GLU A 170 -14.21 5.13 -6.20
C GLU A 170 -13.74 6.23 -5.25
N VAL A 171 -14.30 6.31 -4.05
CA VAL A 171 -13.92 7.31 -3.04
C VAL A 171 -12.49 7.07 -2.56
N ILE A 172 -12.12 5.81 -2.31
CA ILE A 172 -10.76 5.45 -1.89
C ILE A 172 -9.77 5.73 -3.01
N LYS A 173 -10.07 5.33 -4.25
CA LYS A 173 -9.23 5.62 -5.42
C LYS A 173 -9.01 7.12 -5.60
N ALA A 174 -10.04 7.94 -5.46
CA ALA A 174 -9.94 9.39 -5.55
C ALA A 174 -9.02 9.97 -4.46
N ALA A 175 -9.04 9.42 -3.24
CA ALA A 175 -8.12 9.83 -2.18
C ALA A 175 -6.66 9.48 -2.50
N PHE A 176 -6.40 8.31 -3.10
CA PHE A 176 -5.07 7.96 -3.59
C PHE A 176 -4.62 8.91 -4.70
N ASP A 177 -5.48 9.20 -5.67
CA ASP A 177 -5.15 10.11 -6.77
C ASP A 177 -4.82 11.52 -6.28
N LYS A 178 -5.55 12.00 -5.26
CA LYS A 178 -5.30 13.28 -4.61
C LYS A 178 -3.92 13.35 -3.95
N SER A 179 -3.48 12.29 -3.29
CA SER A 179 -2.22 12.30 -2.52
C SER A 179 -1.00 11.86 -3.32
N PHE A 180 -1.16 10.90 -4.21
CA PHE A 180 -0.06 10.22 -4.90
C PHE A 180 -0.08 10.44 -6.42
N GLY A 181 -0.94 11.36 -6.89
CA GLY A 181 -1.04 11.78 -8.28
C GLY A 181 -2.04 10.94 -9.10
N PRO A 182 -2.47 11.45 -10.28
CA PRO A 182 -3.50 10.80 -11.09
C PRO A 182 -3.19 9.32 -11.38
N GLY A 183 -4.21 8.46 -11.28
CA GLY A 183 -4.10 7.03 -11.55
C GLY A 183 -3.42 6.20 -10.45
N ALA A 184 -3.04 6.81 -9.32
CA ALA A 184 -2.52 6.09 -8.16
C ALA A 184 -3.53 5.05 -7.62
N GLY A 185 -4.82 5.39 -7.60
CA GLY A 185 -5.90 4.51 -7.16
C GLY A 185 -6.01 3.22 -7.98
N ASP A 186 -5.51 3.20 -9.22
CA ASP A 186 -5.49 1.99 -10.07
C ASP A 186 -4.37 1.01 -9.72
N ARG A 187 -3.50 1.34 -8.76
CA ARG A 187 -2.44 0.45 -8.23
C ARG A 187 -2.76 -0.10 -6.84
N VAL A 188 -3.99 0.10 -6.38
CA VAL A 188 -4.43 -0.29 -5.04
C VAL A 188 -5.48 -1.40 -5.13
N LYS A 189 -5.44 -2.31 -4.17
CA LYS A 189 -6.47 -3.32 -3.95
C LYS A 189 -6.96 -3.25 -2.50
N MET A 190 -8.27 -3.27 -2.33
CA MET A 190 -8.97 -3.35 -1.06
C MET A 190 -9.41 -4.78 -0.74
N SER A 191 -9.14 -5.20 0.49
CA SER A 191 -9.59 -6.45 1.07
C SER A 191 -10.61 -6.17 2.16
N CYS A 192 -11.76 -6.83 2.08
CA CYS A 192 -12.80 -6.77 3.09
C CYS A 192 -12.97 -8.12 3.81
N ARG A 193 -13.43 -8.08 5.05
CA ARG A 193 -13.80 -9.25 5.85
C ARG A 193 -15.25 -9.13 6.32
N ARG A 194 -15.83 -10.25 6.75
CA ARG A 194 -17.13 -10.25 7.45
C ARG A 194 -16.88 -10.12 8.95
N ALA A 195 -17.43 -9.09 9.56
CA ALA A 195 -17.47 -8.91 11.00
C ALA A 195 -18.56 -9.76 11.64
N GLY A 196 -18.55 -9.89 12.97
CA GLY A 196 -19.50 -10.72 13.73
C GLY A 196 -20.98 -10.35 13.52
N GLY A 197 -21.25 -9.08 13.19
CA GLY A 197 -22.59 -8.56 12.88
C GLY A 197 -23.08 -8.80 11.44
N GLY A 198 -22.25 -9.41 10.58
CA GLY A 198 -22.56 -9.62 9.16
C GLY A 198 -22.10 -8.48 8.24
N ASP A 199 -21.71 -7.35 8.81
CA ASP A 199 -21.16 -6.22 8.06
C ASP A 199 -19.85 -6.59 7.36
N ARG A 200 -19.68 -6.04 6.16
CA ARG A 200 -18.45 -6.17 5.38
C ARG A 200 -17.52 -5.02 5.74
N VAL A 201 -16.50 -5.29 6.53
CA VAL A 201 -15.52 -4.30 7.01
C VAL A 201 -14.27 -4.26 6.14
N ILE A 202 -13.71 -3.08 5.91
CA ILE A 202 -12.45 -2.89 5.18
C ILE A 202 -11.31 -3.30 6.11
N SER A 203 -10.62 -4.38 5.76
CA SER A 203 -9.56 -4.95 6.61
C SER A 203 -8.14 -4.55 6.18
N GLU A 204 -7.92 -4.30 4.90
CA GLU A 204 -6.59 -4.03 4.38
C GLU A 204 -6.64 -3.32 3.03
N LEU A 205 -5.65 -2.45 2.80
CA LEU A 205 -5.28 -1.94 1.50
C LEU A 205 -3.90 -2.51 1.12
N THR A 206 -3.79 -3.03 -0.10
CA THR A 206 -2.52 -3.46 -0.69
C THR A 206 -2.18 -2.54 -1.84
N ILE A 207 -0.98 -1.96 -1.81
CA ILE A 207 -0.54 -0.92 -2.72
C ILE A 207 0.64 -1.44 -3.53
N GLY A 208 0.51 -1.47 -4.85
CA GLY A 208 1.58 -1.87 -5.75
C GLY A 208 2.69 -0.81 -5.80
N LEU A 209 3.94 -1.25 -5.73
CA LEU A 209 5.15 -0.42 -5.75
C LEU A 209 6.15 -0.92 -6.82
N SER A 210 6.92 -0.01 -7.38
CA SER A 210 8.04 -0.31 -8.28
C SER A 210 9.23 -0.93 -7.53
N GLU A 211 10.25 -1.41 -8.26
CA GLU A 211 11.48 -1.98 -7.67
C GLU A 211 12.30 -0.99 -6.85
N ASN A 212 12.14 0.31 -7.12
CA ASN A 212 12.82 1.38 -6.41
C ASN A 212 12.57 1.37 -4.91
N ALA A 213 11.49 0.72 -4.44
CA ALA A 213 11.20 0.56 -3.02
C ALA A 213 12.31 -0.19 -2.26
N THR A 214 13.19 -0.91 -2.97
CA THR A 214 14.33 -1.64 -2.38
C THR A 214 15.69 -1.24 -2.95
N SER A 215 15.72 -0.38 -3.97
CA SER A 215 16.95 0.04 -4.65
C SER A 215 17.21 1.54 -4.61
N ASP A 216 16.25 2.34 -4.13
CA ASP A 216 16.36 3.78 -3.96
C ASP A 216 15.72 4.19 -2.63
N ASP A 217 16.56 4.48 -1.64
CA ASP A 217 16.14 4.85 -0.29
C ASP A 217 15.40 6.20 -0.22
N LYS A 218 15.48 7.01 -1.28
CA LYS A 218 14.85 8.34 -1.37
C LYS A 218 13.54 8.34 -2.14
N ALA A 219 13.20 7.25 -2.82
CA ALA A 219 11.97 7.19 -3.61
C ALA A 219 10.73 7.34 -2.72
N SER A 220 9.92 8.37 -2.98
CA SER A 220 8.69 8.62 -2.22
C SER A 220 7.63 7.55 -2.51
N LEU A 221 6.67 7.35 -1.60
CA LEU A 221 5.53 6.46 -1.83
C LEU A 221 4.78 6.82 -3.12
N ARG A 222 4.68 8.12 -3.44
CA ARG A 222 4.13 8.61 -4.71
C ARG A 222 4.90 8.05 -5.91
N ASP A 223 6.22 8.21 -5.95
CA ASP A 223 7.03 7.79 -7.09
C ASP A 223 6.99 6.26 -7.27
N LEU A 224 6.98 5.54 -6.14
CA LEU A 224 6.88 4.08 -6.11
C LEU A 224 5.54 3.57 -6.65
N ILE A 225 4.43 4.20 -6.24
CA ILE A 225 3.09 3.89 -6.75
C ILE A 225 3.05 4.17 -8.25
N GLN A 226 3.51 5.34 -8.70
CA GLN A 226 3.44 5.72 -10.11
C GLN A 226 4.23 4.78 -11.02
N GLY A 227 5.39 4.26 -10.55
CA GLY A 227 6.17 3.25 -11.26
C GLY A 227 5.61 1.81 -11.21
N ALA A 228 4.55 1.56 -10.43
CA ALA A 228 3.91 0.26 -10.33
C ALA A 228 2.87 0.01 -11.44
N GLY A 229 2.52 -1.26 -11.63
CA GLY A 229 1.50 -1.67 -12.60
C GLY A 229 0.09 -1.54 -12.04
N ARG A 230 -0.88 -1.39 -12.94
CA ARG A 230 -2.31 -1.34 -12.59
C ARG A 230 -2.79 -2.69 -12.06
N THR A 231 -3.80 -2.68 -11.21
CA THR A 231 -4.45 -3.86 -10.62
C THR A 231 -5.96 -3.69 -10.57
N SER A 232 -6.67 -4.81 -10.37
CA SER A 232 -8.07 -4.78 -9.96
C SER A 232 -8.19 -4.42 -8.48
N PHE A 233 -9.24 -3.69 -8.12
CA PHE A 233 -9.41 -3.15 -6.76
C PHE A 233 -9.91 -4.20 -5.75
N GLY A 234 -10.60 -5.26 -6.18
CA GLY A 234 -11.01 -6.35 -5.28
C GLY A 234 -12.38 -6.12 -4.65
N CYS A 235 -12.44 -5.66 -3.39
CA CYS A 235 -13.70 -5.35 -2.71
C CYS A 235 -14.21 -3.97 -3.15
N ASP A 236 -15.48 -3.86 -3.56
CA ASP A 236 -16.02 -2.60 -4.12
C ASP A 236 -16.53 -1.60 -3.06
N GLU A 237 -16.89 -2.08 -1.87
CA GLU A 237 -17.38 -1.22 -0.77
C GLU A 237 -17.19 -1.92 0.58
N GLY A 238 -16.86 -1.19 1.64
CA GLY A 238 -16.89 -1.74 3.00
C GLY A 238 -16.96 -0.68 4.08
N VAL A 239 -17.33 -1.09 5.28
CA VAL A 239 -17.37 -0.23 6.47
C VAL A 239 -15.95 -0.01 7.00
N VAL A 240 -15.59 1.24 7.30
CA VAL A 240 -14.38 1.55 8.07
C VAL A 240 -14.68 1.29 9.53
N ASP A 241 -14.10 0.23 10.06
CA ASP A 241 -14.47 -0.28 11.37
C ASP A 241 -13.90 0.56 12.52
N ALA A 242 -14.58 0.57 13.67
CA ALA A 242 -14.15 1.30 14.86
C ALA A 242 -13.35 0.38 15.81
N ALA A 243 -12.38 0.93 16.55
CA ALA A 243 -11.68 0.14 17.56
C ALA A 243 -12.64 -0.32 18.67
N GLY A 244 -12.55 -1.61 18.99
CA GLY A 244 -13.42 -2.30 19.95
C GLY A 244 -14.45 -3.16 19.22
N PHE A 245 -14.44 -4.46 19.54
CA PHE A 245 -15.30 -5.52 19.00
C PHE A 245 -16.24 -6.06 20.08
#